data_AF-A0A9E5IQT3-F1
#
_entry.id   AF-A0A9E5IQT3-F1
#
_cell.length_a   1.000
_cell.length_b   1.000
_cell.length_c   1.000
_cell.angle_alpha   90.00
_cell.angle_beta   90.00
_cell.angle_gamma   90.00
#
_symmetry.space_group_name_H-M   'P 1'
#
loop_
_entity.id
_entity.type
_entity.pdbx_description
1 polymer ?
#
loop_
_entity_poly.entity_id
_entity_poly.type
_entity_poly.pdbx_seq_one_letter_code
_entity_poly.pdbx_strand_id
1 'polypeptide(L)'
;MVEYSTYSAAKVALAFATIGLRAEFESVGVSVHGVYTGSVDTRISARNPHAKTSPPDHAREVLDAVARNEADIYAGLGAREILSAVRADPENFQRERIRRFRDSPLL
;
A
#
# COMPACT_ATOMS: atom_id res chain seq x y z
N MET A 1 20.20 -6.53 -6.77
CA MET A 1 19.30 -6.06 -5.71
C MET A 1 18.23 -5.23 -6.39
N VAL A 2 16.98 -5.70 -6.42
CA VAL A 2 15.88 -4.88 -6.96
C VAL A 2 15.38 -4.07 -5.79
N GLU A 3 15.84 -2.83 -5.68
CA GLU A 3 15.25 -1.91 -4.71
C GLU A 3 13.89 -1.45 -5.24
N TYR A 4 12.84 -1.64 -4.45
CA TYR A 4 11.51 -1.09 -4.75
C TYR A 4 11.44 0.43 -4.54
N SER A 5 12.57 1.13 -4.39
CA SER A 5 12.64 2.56 -4.06
C SER A 5 12.01 3.44 -5.14
N THR A 6 12.28 3.15 -6.42
CA THR A 6 11.66 3.90 -7.54
C THR A 6 10.16 3.63 -7.65
N TYR A 7 9.75 2.36 -7.46
CA TYR A 7 8.34 1.98 -7.36
C TYR A 7 7.64 2.69 -6.19
N SER A 8 8.28 2.71 -5.01
CA SER A 8 7.77 3.37 -3.80
C SER A 8 7.63 4.87 -4.00
N ALA A 9 8.64 5.54 -4.59
CA ALA A 9 8.60 6.96 -4.90
C ALA A 9 7.41 7.30 -5.82
N ALA A 10 7.21 6.51 -6.88
CA ALA A 10 6.07 6.69 -7.78
C ALA A 10 4.72 6.50 -7.07
N LYS A 11 4.61 5.54 -6.15
CA LYS A 11 3.37 5.32 -5.37
C LYS A 11 3.09 6.43 -4.36
N VAL A 12 4.11 7.02 -3.74
CA VAL A 12 3.94 8.21 -2.89
C VAL A 12 3.49 9.41 -3.72
N ALA A 13 4.11 9.65 -4.88
CA ALA A 13 3.67 10.71 -5.79
C ALA A 13 2.20 10.56 -6.21
N LEU A 14 1.78 9.33 -6.54
CA LEU A 14 0.37 9.03 -6.83
C LEU A 14 -0.54 9.30 -5.63
N ALA A 15 -0.15 8.92 -4.41
CA ALA A 15 -0.95 9.18 -3.21
C ALA A 15 -1.19 10.69 -2.99
N PHE A 16 -0.18 11.52 -3.23
CA PHE A 16 -0.35 12.98 -3.17
C PHE A 16 -1.20 13.53 -4.32
N ALA A 17 -1.06 12.99 -5.54
CA ALA A 17 -1.93 13.33 -6.66
C ALA A 17 -3.40 13.00 -6.36
N THR A 18 -3.68 11.88 -5.67
CA THR A 18 -5.02 11.51 -5.22
C THR A 18 -5.65 12.57 -4.31
N ILE A 19 -4.87 13.25 -3.46
CA ILE A 19 -5.38 14.35 -2.62
C ILE A 19 -5.84 15.51 -3.51
N GLY A 20 -5.06 15.87 -4.54
CA GLY A 20 -5.44 16.91 -5.50
C GLY A 20 -6.70 16.55 -6.28
N LEU A 21 -6.79 15.31 -6.79
CA LEU A 21 -7.96 14.83 -7.51
C LEU A 21 -9.22 14.90 -6.63
N ARG A 22 -9.16 14.57 -5.34
CA ARG A 22 -10.31 14.74 -4.44
C ARG A 22 -10.82 16.19 -4.42
N ALA A 23 -9.91 17.16 -4.33
CA ALA A 23 -10.28 18.57 -4.34
C ALA A 23 -10.90 19.01 -5.68
N GLU A 24 -10.36 18.52 -6.80
CA GLU A 24 -10.87 18.84 -8.14
C GLU A 24 -12.28 18.27 -8.40
N PHE A 25 -12.55 17.06 -7.91
CA PHE A 25 -13.79 16.33 -8.18
C PHE A 25 -14.92 16.54 -7.16
N GLU A 26 -14.63 17.15 -6.00
CA GLU A 26 -15.63 17.39 -4.93
C GLU A 26 -16.87 18.14 -5.45
N SER A 27 -16.66 19.19 -6.25
CA SER A 27 -17.75 20.06 -6.74
C SER A 27 -18.73 19.38 -7.70
N VAL A 28 -18.34 18.25 -8.30
CA VAL A 28 -19.16 17.49 -9.26
C VAL A 28 -19.69 16.18 -8.66
N GLY A 29 -19.54 15.98 -7.35
CA GLY A 29 -20.08 14.83 -6.64
C GLY A 29 -19.41 13.50 -7.00
N VAL A 30 -18.16 13.52 -7.45
CA VAL A 30 -17.38 12.31 -7.77
C VAL A 30 -16.39 12.03 -6.63
N SER A 31 -16.54 10.87 -5.99
CA SER A 31 -15.60 10.42 -4.94
C SER A 31 -14.32 9.83 -5.54
N VAL A 32 -13.18 10.11 -4.89
CA VAL A 32 -11.87 9.58 -5.31
C VAL A 32 -11.24 8.80 -4.14
N HIS A 33 -11.03 7.51 -4.35
CA HIS A 33 -10.51 6.58 -3.34
C HIS A 33 -9.05 6.20 -3.63
N GLY A 34 -8.20 6.24 -2.60
CA GLY A 34 -6.80 5.83 -2.67
C GLY A 34 -6.65 4.41 -2.12
N VAL A 35 -6.17 3.46 -2.94
CA VAL A 35 -5.98 2.06 -2.52
C VAL A 35 -4.51 1.76 -2.28
N TYR A 36 -4.17 1.52 -1.02
CA TYR A 36 -2.83 1.20 -0.54
C TYR A 36 -2.74 -0.31 -0.30
N THR A 37 -2.25 -1.02 -1.32
CA THR A 37 -2.28 -2.48 -1.37
C THR A 37 -1.05 -3.09 -0.72
N GLY A 38 -1.28 -4.03 0.19
CA GLY A 38 -0.29 -4.94 0.76
C GLY A 38 0.09 -6.07 -0.20
N SER A 39 0.42 -7.24 0.33
CA SER A 39 0.83 -8.39 -0.51
C SER A 39 -0.38 -9.13 -1.08
N VAL A 40 -0.47 -9.19 -2.42
CA VAL A 40 -1.53 -9.90 -3.18
C VAL A 40 -0.90 -10.88 -4.15
N ASP A 41 -1.46 -12.08 -4.30
CA ASP A 41 -0.91 -13.16 -5.12
C ASP A 41 -1.12 -12.92 -6.62
N THR A 42 -0.19 -12.20 -7.24
CA THR A 42 -0.23 -11.82 -8.65
C THR A 42 1.15 -12.01 -9.28
N ARG A 43 1.23 -11.91 -10.60
CA ARG A 43 2.51 -11.94 -11.32
C ARG A 43 3.49 -10.85 -10.85
N ILE A 44 3.01 -9.68 -10.41
CA ILE A 44 3.88 -8.58 -9.90
C ILE A 44 4.62 -9.01 -8.63
N SER A 45 3.95 -9.78 -7.76
CA SER A 45 4.50 -10.22 -6.47
C SER A 45 5.10 -11.63 -6.52
N ALA A 46 5.29 -12.22 -7.70
CA ALA A 46 5.75 -13.62 -7.83
C ALA A 46 7.08 -13.89 -7.09
N ARG A 47 7.97 -12.89 -7.02
CA ARG A 47 9.26 -12.98 -6.30
C ARG A 47 9.16 -12.71 -4.80
N ASN A 48 8.02 -12.28 -4.29
CA ASN A 48 7.80 -12.09 -2.86
C ASN A 48 7.48 -13.46 -2.22
N PRO A 49 8.32 -13.98 -1.30
CA PRO A 49 8.09 -15.29 -0.66
C PRO A 49 7.13 -15.20 0.54
N HIS A 50 6.74 -14.00 0.96
CA HIS A 50 5.82 -13.80 2.08
C HIS A 50 4.39 -14.18 1.71
N ALA A 51 3.58 -14.43 2.74
CA ALA A 51 2.15 -14.70 2.59
C ALA A 51 1.44 -13.56 1.83
N LYS A 52 0.36 -13.90 1.13
CA LYS A 52 -0.35 -13.01 0.22
C LYS A 52 -1.85 -13.23 0.33
N THR A 53 -2.62 -12.16 0.14
CA THR A 53 -4.07 -12.23 -0.08
C THR A 53 -4.35 -12.72 -1.50
N SER A 54 -5.42 -13.50 -1.71
CA SER A 54 -5.83 -13.90 -3.05
C SER A 54 -6.36 -12.69 -3.84
N PRO A 55 -6.24 -12.65 -5.18
CA PRO A 55 -6.80 -11.54 -5.96
C PRO A 55 -8.31 -11.34 -5.78
N PRO A 56 -9.15 -12.40 -5.76
CA PRO A 56 -10.58 -12.23 -5.50
C PRO A 56 -10.89 -11.65 -4.12
N ASP A 57 -10.16 -12.05 -3.07
CA ASP A 57 -10.40 -11.53 -1.72
C ASP A 57 -9.96 -10.07 -1.58
N HIS A 58 -8.82 -9.73 -2.18
CA HIS A 58 -8.37 -8.34 -2.25
C HIS A 58 -9.37 -7.45 -2.99
N ALA A 59 -9.91 -7.92 -4.12
CA ALA A 59 -10.92 -7.18 -4.87
C ALA A 59 -12.20 -6.94 -4.03
N ARG A 60 -12.68 -7.95 -3.31
CA ARG A 60 -13.83 -7.80 -2.39
C ARG A 60 -13.54 -6.78 -1.29
N GLU A 61 -12.38 -6.88 -0.64
CA GLU A 61 -11.98 -5.95 0.42
C GLU A 61 -11.98 -4.49 -0.07
N VAL A 62 -11.44 -4.25 -1.27
CA VAL A 62 -11.41 -2.91 -1.89
C VAL A 62 -12.82 -2.43 -2.22
N LEU A 63 -13.63 -3.26 -2.89
CA LEU A 63 -14.98 -2.87 -3.30
C LEU A 63 -15.91 -2.64 -2.11
N ASP A 64 -15.78 -3.41 -1.04
CA ASP A 64 -16.54 -3.22 0.20
C ASP A 64 -16.16 -1.89 0.87
N ALA A 65 -14.88 -1.51 0.86
CA ALA A 65 -14.42 -0.23 1.41
C ALA A 65 -14.88 0.96 0.56
N VAL A 66 -14.90 0.82 -0.77
CA VAL A 66 -15.49 1.82 -1.68
C VAL A 66 -16.99 1.97 -1.41
N ALA A 67 -17.72 0.87 -1.23
CA ALA A 67 -19.14 0.91 -0.91
C ALA A 67 -19.45 1.60 0.44
N ARG A 68 -18.49 1.59 1.38
CA ARG A 68 -18.53 2.35 2.65
C ARG A 68 -18.04 3.79 2.53
N ASN A 69 -17.71 4.25 1.32
CA ASN A 69 -17.15 5.57 1.03
C ASN A 69 -15.83 5.87 1.79
N GLU A 70 -15.00 4.84 2.03
CA GLU A 70 -13.69 5.02 2.67
C GLU A 70 -12.71 5.72 1.72
N ALA A 71 -12.21 6.91 2.07
CA ALA A 71 -11.31 7.66 1.20
C ALA A 71 -9.95 6.96 1.00
N ASP A 72 -9.30 6.54 2.09
CA ASP A 72 -8.02 5.81 2.07
C ASP A 72 -8.24 4.35 2.48
N ILE A 73 -8.01 3.45 1.52
CA ILE A 73 -8.30 2.01 1.64
C ILE A 73 -6.98 1.26 1.77
N TYR A 74 -6.75 0.66 2.93
CA TYR A 74 -5.59 -0.19 3.18
C TYR A 74 -6.01 -1.65 3.10
N ALA A 75 -5.72 -2.29 1.96
CA ALA A 75 -6.22 -3.63 1.62
C ALA A 75 -5.09 -4.61 1.32
N GLY A 76 -5.33 -5.89 1.54
CA GLY A 76 -4.35 -6.95 1.37
C GLY A 76 -3.37 -7.07 2.55
N LEU A 77 -2.68 -8.20 2.60
CA LEU A 77 -1.90 -8.60 3.78
C LEU A 77 -0.76 -7.62 4.08
N GLY A 78 -0.69 -7.14 5.31
CA GLY A 78 0.39 -6.27 5.80
C GLY A 78 0.17 -4.78 5.60
N ALA A 79 -0.85 -4.36 4.84
CA ALA A 79 -1.05 -2.94 4.53
C ALA A 79 -1.30 -2.08 5.77
N ARG A 80 -2.21 -2.52 6.65
CA ARG A 80 -2.58 -1.82 7.88
C ARG A 80 -1.48 -1.91 8.93
N GLU A 81 -0.84 -3.06 9.03
CA GLU A 81 0.25 -3.33 9.97
C GLU A 81 1.47 -2.45 9.68
N ILE A 82 1.86 -2.33 8.41
CA ILE A 82 2.97 -1.45 8.01
C ILE A 82 2.65 0.00 8.31
N LEU A 83 1.44 0.47 7.96
CA LEU A 83 1.03 1.84 8.27
C LEU A 83 1.05 2.10 9.78
N SER A 84 0.52 1.17 10.57
CA SER A 84 0.49 1.27 12.03
C SER A 84 1.90 1.34 12.60
N ALA A 85 2.82 0.49 12.14
CA ALA A 85 4.22 0.50 12.58
C ALA A 85 4.93 1.81 12.23
N VAL A 86 4.76 2.31 11.00
CA VAL A 86 5.35 3.60 10.54
C VAL A 86 4.80 4.76 11.37
N ARG A 87 3.50 4.78 11.65
CA ARG A 87 2.87 5.85 12.46
C ARG A 87 3.28 5.80 13.93
N ALA A 88 3.51 4.61 14.47
CA ALA A 88 3.88 4.42 15.87
C ALA A 88 5.31 4.88 16.15
N ASP A 89 6.27 4.47 15.33
CA ASP A 89 7.68 4.86 15.45
C ASP A 89 8.39 4.78 14.09
N PRO A 90 8.42 5.88 13.32
CA PRO A 90 9.01 5.88 11.97
C PRO A 90 10.52 5.63 11.99
N GLU A 91 11.22 6.07 13.04
CA GLU A 91 12.67 5.86 13.16
C GLU A 91 12.98 4.39 13.44
N ASN A 92 12.24 3.75 14.35
CA ASN A 92 12.42 2.33 14.61
C ASN A 92 12.05 1.48 13.39
N PHE A 93 10.94 1.81 12.71
CA PHE A 93 10.56 1.14 11.47
C PHE A 93 11.71 1.19 10.44
N GLN A 94 12.33 2.37 10.25
CA GLN A 94 13.50 2.51 9.38
C GLN A 94 14.68 1.64 9.84
N ARG A 95 15.03 1.69 11.14
CA ARG A 95 16.13 0.88 11.70
C ARG A 95 15.91 -0.61 11.46
N GLU A 96 14.68 -1.10 11.66
CA GLU A 96 14.31 -2.49 11.40
C GLU A 96 14.43 -2.87 9.93
N ARG A 97 14.03 -1.99 9.00
CA ARG A 97 14.21 -2.25 7.56
C ARG A 97 15.69 -2.36 7.21
N ILE A 98 16.52 -1.42 7.68
CA ILE A 98 17.97 -1.46 7.46
C ILE A 98 18.56 -2.78 7.98
N ARG A 99 18.19 -3.18 9.20
CA ARG A 99 18.63 -4.44 9.81
C ARG A 99 18.18 -5.65 8.98
N ARG A 100 16.90 -5.70 8.58
CA ARG A 100 16.32 -6.79 7.77
C ARG A 100 16.98 -6.94 6.40
N PHE A 101 17.41 -5.84 5.78
CA PHE A 101 18.16 -5.86 4.52
C PHE A 101 19.60 -6.35 4.70
N ARG A 102 20.25 -5.98 5.80
CA ARG A 102 21.60 -6.47 6.15
C ARG A 102 21.59 -7.98 6.44
N ASP A 103 20.66 -8.43 7.25
CA ASP A 103 20.70 -9.76 7.86
C ASP A 103 20.01 -10.83 6.99
N SER A 104 19.16 -10.45 6.03
CA SER A 104 18.38 -11.42 5.21
C SER A 104 17.99 -10.88 3.82
N PRO A 105 18.92 -10.42 2.97
CA PRO A 105 18.56 -9.82 1.68
C PRO A 105 17.62 -10.72 0.85
N LEU A 106 16.58 -10.14 0.25
CA LEU A 106 15.75 -10.83 -0.75
C LEU A 106 16.64 -11.00 -1.99
N LEU A 107 17.13 -12.23 -2.22
CA LEU A 107 17.97 -12.60 -3.36
C LEU A 107 17.22 -12.51 -4.69
#